data_AF-A0A9D9EXE5-F1
#
_entry.id   AF-A0A9D9EXE5-F1
#
_cell.length_a   1.000
_cell.length_b   1.000
_cell.length_c   1.000
_cell.angle_alpha   90.00
_cell.angle_beta   90.00
_cell.angle_gamma   90.00
#
_symmetry.space_group_name_H-M   'P 1'
#
loop_
_entity.id
_entity.type
_entity.pdbx_description
1 polymer ?
#
loop_
_entity_poly.entity_id
_entity_poly.type
_entity_poly.pdbx_seq_one_letter_code
_entity_poly.pdbx_strand_id
1 'polypeptide(L)'
;MKPLAALTLASALILSSQAVADGKTQQQCASDFDACIAECETTYKDDASGRAACMPRCSGQYAACDAGVAYDKAKPWLEEQAKKTKKFFEDMMKDLKKDPAPEDDPTKKSI
;
A
#
# COMPACT_ATOMS: atom_id res chain seq x y z
N MET A 1 63.82 7.02 -7.40
CA MET A 1 62.95 5.83 -7.59
C MET A 1 62.03 5.72 -6.39
N LYS A 2 60.74 6.02 -6.57
CA LYS A 2 59.70 5.92 -5.52
C LYS A 2 58.41 5.55 -6.25
N PRO A 3 57.80 4.39 -5.96
CA PRO A 3 56.76 3.86 -6.82
C PRO A 3 55.43 4.59 -6.60
N LEU A 4 54.87 5.06 -7.72
CA LEU A 4 53.44 5.25 -7.91
C LEU A 4 52.76 3.88 -7.91
N ALA A 5 51.93 3.60 -6.90
CA ALA A 5 50.87 2.59 -6.97
C ALA A 5 49.96 2.71 -5.74
N ALA A 6 48.99 3.63 -5.81
CA ALA A 6 47.82 3.58 -4.95
C ALA A 6 46.59 3.80 -5.84
N LEU A 7 46.37 2.86 -6.76
CA LEU A 7 45.14 2.77 -7.54
C LEU A 7 44.06 2.13 -6.65
N THR A 8 43.07 2.95 -6.31
CA THR A 8 41.64 2.63 -6.33
C THR A 8 41.19 1.31 -5.68
N LEU A 9 40.92 1.35 -4.38
CA LEU A 9 40.14 0.35 -3.64
C LEU A 9 38.95 1.06 -2.99
N ALA A 10 37.80 1.06 -3.67
CA ALA A 10 36.43 1.11 -3.11
C ALA A 10 35.42 1.48 -4.21
N SER A 11 35.25 0.60 -5.21
CA SER A 11 34.07 0.61 -6.08
C SER A 11 33.39 -0.75 -5.94
N ALA A 12 32.67 -0.91 -4.84
CA ALA A 12 31.72 -2.01 -4.65
C ALA A 12 30.66 -1.63 -3.59
N LEU A 13 30.02 -0.47 -3.77
CA LEU A 13 28.67 -0.26 -3.24
C LEU A 13 27.71 -0.82 -4.28
N ILE A 14 27.54 -2.14 -4.29
CA ILE A 14 26.43 -2.76 -5.01
C ILE A 14 25.19 -2.43 -4.18
N LEU A 15 24.49 -1.36 -4.56
CA LEU A 15 23.11 -1.17 -4.14
C LEU A 15 22.28 -2.32 -4.72
N SER A 16 22.03 -3.35 -3.91
CA SER A 16 21.01 -4.37 -4.17
C SER A 16 19.60 -3.82 -3.91
N SER A 17 19.27 -2.67 -4.51
CA SER A 17 17.93 -2.06 -4.41
C SER A 17 17.28 -1.95 -5.79
N GLN A 18 17.46 -2.97 -6.64
CA GLN A 18 16.70 -3.11 -7.86
C GLN A 18 15.69 -4.23 -7.72
N ALA A 19 14.50 -3.88 -7.22
CA ALA A 19 13.25 -4.39 -7.75
C ALA A 19 12.23 -3.25 -7.66
N VAL A 20 12.35 -2.40 -8.68
CA VAL A 20 11.28 -1.68 -9.39
C VAL A 20 9.84 -1.99 -8.95
N ALA A 21 9.05 -0.92 -8.92
CA ALA A 21 7.60 -0.90 -8.80
C ALA A 21 6.87 -1.57 -9.99
N ASP A 22 7.20 -2.84 -10.27
CA ASP A 22 6.28 -3.77 -10.91
C ASP A 22 5.47 -4.40 -9.76
N GLY A 23 4.16 -4.17 -9.75
CA GLY A 23 3.28 -4.71 -8.70
C GLY A 23 3.53 -6.21 -8.53
N LYS A 24 3.76 -6.65 -7.29
CA LYS A 24 3.95 -8.07 -7.02
C LYS A 24 2.73 -8.85 -7.51
N THR A 25 2.96 -10.04 -8.04
CA THR A 25 1.91 -11.01 -8.34
C THR A 25 1.60 -11.84 -7.10
N GLN A 26 0.41 -12.44 -7.05
CA GLN A 26 0.04 -13.36 -5.97
C GLN A 26 1.02 -14.55 -5.86
N GLN A 27 1.53 -15.03 -6.99
CA GLN A 27 2.51 -16.12 -7.01
C GLN A 27 3.85 -15.70 -6.39
N GLN A 28 4.29 -14.46 -6.59
CA GLN A 28 5.48 -13.93 -5.91
C GLN A 28 5.24 -13.80 -4.41
N CYS A 29 4.05 -13.36 -3.96
CA CYS A 29 3.71 -13.34 -2.54
C CYS A 29 3.78 -14.74 -1.91
N ALA A 30 3.25 -15.77 -2.58
CA ALA A 30 3.32 -17.15 -2.10
C ALA A 30 4.76 -17.67 -2.05
N SER A 31 5.55 -17.42 -3.10
CA SER A 31 6.97 -17.82 -3.12
C SER A 31 7.79 -17.16 -2.02
N ASP A 32 7.54 -15.87 -1.73
CA ASP A 32 8.22 -15.16 -0.65
C ASP A 32 7.80 -15.69 0.73
N PHE A 33 6.54 -16.09 0.89
CA PHE A 33 6.04 -16.73 2.10
C PHE A 33 6.75 -18.06 2.35
N ASP A 34 6.80 -18.94 1.34
CA ASP A 34 7.48 -20.24 1.45
C ASP A 34 8.96 -20.08 1.80
N ALA A 35 9.64 -19.11 1.18
CA ALA A 35 11.03 -18.78 1.50
C ALA A 35 11.19 -18.28 2.95
N CYS A 36 10.26 -17.44 3.43
CA CYS A 36 10.28 -16.95 4.81
C CYS A 36 10.08 -18.09 5.82
N ILE A 37 9.19 -19.03 5.55
CA ILE A 37 8.96 -20.20 6.41
C ILE A 37 10.19 -21.10 6.46
N ALA A 38 10.78 -21.41 5.31
CA ALA A 38 12.00 -22.21 5.23
C ALA A 38 13.17 -21.55 5.99
N GLU A 39 13.28 -20.23 5.93
CA GLU A 39 14.24 -19.46 6.73
C GLU A 39 13.94 -19.63 8.23
N CYS A 40 12.69 -19.42 8.68
CA CYS A 40 12.31 -19.61 10.08
C CYS A 40 12.64 -21.02 10.60
N GLU A 41 12.40 -22.06 9.79
CA GLU A 41 12.73 -23.45 10.13
C GLU A 41 14.24 -23.67 10.25
N THR A 42 15.02 -23.03 9.38
CA THR A 42 16.49 -23.13 9.37
C THR A 42 17.11 -22.35 10.53
N THR A 43 16.70 -21.10 10.75
CA THR A 43 17.21 -20.24 11.82
C THR A 43 16.87 -20.79 13.21
N TYR A 44 15.65 -21.30 13.40
CA TYR A 44 15.13 -21.76 14.70
C TYR A 44 14.94 -23.29 14.75
N LYS A 45 15.90 -24.02 14.16
CA LYS A 45 15.84 -25.48 14.04
C LYS A 45 15.63 -26.20 15.38
N ASP A 46 16.34 -25.77 16.41
CA ASP A 46 16.29 -26.36 17.76
C ASP A 46 15.54 -25.47 18.78
N ASP A 47 14.95 -24.36 18.31
CA ASP A 47 14.19 -23.42 19.14
C ASP A 47 12.73 -23.35 18.67
N ALA A 48 11.88 -24.19 19.26
CA ALA A 48 10.46 -24.21 18.94
C ALA A 48 9.76 -22.86 19.24
N SER A 49 10.20 -22.14 20.28
CA SER A 49 9.61 -20.86 20.68
C SER A 49 9.96 -19.76 19.69
N GLY A 50 11.23 -19.68 19.30
CA GLY A 50 11.69 -18.75 18.26
C GLY A 50 11.03 -19.02 16.91
N ARG A 51 10.87 -20.30 16.54
CA ARG A 51 10.13 -20.67 15.32
C ARG A 51 8.67 -20.22 15.39
N ALA A 52 7.98 -20.52 16.50
CA ALA A 52 6.59 -20.10 16.71
C ALA A 52 6.42 -18.57 16.68
N ALA A 53 7.41 -17.81 17.15
CA ALA A 53 7.42 -16.35 17.04
C ALA A 53 7.73 -15.85 15.62
N CYS A 54 8.46 -16.62 14.81
CA CYS A 54 8.84 -16.28 13.44
C CYS A 54 7.68 -16.46 12.45
N MET A 55 6.85 -17.50 12.59
CA MET A 55 5.77 -17.82 11.64
C MET A 55 4.72 -16.70 11.45
N PRO A 56 4.26 -15.99 12.50
CA PRO A 56 3.33 -14.87 12.34
C PRO A 56 3.88 -13.74 11.50
N ARG A 57 5.21 -13.50 11.54
CA ARG A 57 5.86 -12.48 10.70
C ARG A 57 5.72 -12.83 9.22
N CYS A 58 6.02 -14.08 8.84
CA CYS A 58 5.86 -14.53 7.46
C CYS A 58 4.40 -14.41 6.99
N SER A 59 3.46 -14.82 7.85
CA SER A 59 2.03 -14.74 7.56
C SER A 59 1.56 -13.28 7.38
N GLY A 60 2.04 -12.37 8.23
CA GLY A 60 1.75 -10.94 8.11
C GLY A 60 2.33 -10.32 6.83
N GLN A 61 3.55 -10.71 6.45
CA GLN A 61 4.17 -10.26 5.19
C GLN A 61 3.41 -10.77 3.97
N TYR A 62 2.98 -12.03 3.99
CA TYR A 62 2.15 -12.61 2.94
C TYR A 62 0.82 -11.87 2.81
N ALA A 63 0.10 -11.68 3.92
CA ALA A 63 -1.18 -10.99 3.94
C ALA A 63 -1.07 -9.54 3.41
N ALA A 64 -0.02 -8.82 3.80
CA ALA A 64 0.24 -7.47 3.29
C ALA A 64 0.53 -7.46 1.79
N CYS A 65 1.31 -8.43 1.30
CA CYS A 65 1.60 -8.59 -0.12
C CYS A 65 0.33 -8.89 -0.91
N ASP A 66 -0.42 -9.93 -0.53
CA ASP A 66 -1.64 -10.37 -1.21
C ASP A 66 -2.71 -9.26 -1.21
N ALA A 67 -2.88 -8.55 -0.09
CA ALA A 67 -3.76 -7.39 -0.03
C ALA A 67 -3.32 -6.26 -0.98
N GLY A 68 -2.02 -6.02 -1.12
CA GLY A 68 -1.47 -5.08 -2.09
C GLY A 68 -1.80 -5.49 -3.54
N VAL A 69 -1.60 -6.75 -3.89
CA VAL A 69 -1.95 -7.28 -5.23
C VAL A 69 -3.45 -7.14 -5.50
N ALA A 70 -4.28 -7.48 -4.52
CA ALA A 70 -5.73 -7.35 -4.63
C ALA A 70 -6.16 -5.89 -4.78
N TYR A 71 -5.54 -4.97 -4.02
CA TYR A 71 -5.78 -3.54 -4.13
C TYR A 71 -5.41 -3.01 -5.50
N ASP A 72 -4.23 -3.36 -6.03
CA ASP A 72 -3.77 -2.91 -7.35
C ASP A 72 -4.72 -3.42 -8.45
N LYS A 73 -5.21 -4.66 -8.33
CA LYS A 73 -6.22 -5.20 -9.24
C LYS A 73 -7.57 -4.49 -9.13
N ALA A 74 -7.95 -4.07 -7.93
CA ALA A 74 -9.21 -3.38 -7.65
C ALA A 74 -9.15 -1.87 -7.91
N LYS A 75 -7.95 -1.29 -8.07
CA LYS A 75 -7.73 0.15 -8.24
C LYS A 75 -8.63 0.79 -9.31
N PRO A 76 -8.82 0.21 -10.52
CA PRO A 76 -9.73 0.79 -11.50
C PRO A 76 -11.18 0.84 -11.02
N TRP A 77 -11.65 -0.20 -10.33
CA TRP A 77 -12.98 -0.22 -9.75
C TRP A 77 -13.13 0.81 -8.63
N LEU A 78 -12.10 0.95 -7.77
CA LEU A 78 -12.08 1.96 -6.72
C LEU A 78 -12.13 3.40 -7.28
N GLU A 79 -11.38 3.68 -8.35
CA GLU A 79 -11.42 4.96 -9.04
C GLU A 79 -12.81 5.25 -9.62
N GLU A 80 -13.47 4.26 -10.21
CA GLU A 80 -14.84 4.40 -10.72
C GLU A 80 -15.86 4.63 -9.61
N GLN A 81 -15.74 3.94 -8.48
CA GLN A 81 -16.59 4.19 -7.31
C GLN A 81 -16.34 5.59 -6.73
N ALA A 82 -15.08 6.03 -6.64
CA ALA A 82 -14.74 7.37 -6.17
C ALA A 82 -15.35 8.46 -7.06
N LYS A 83 -15.31 8.29 -8.39
CA LYS A 83 -15.97 9.20 -9.34
C LYS A 83 -17.48 9.25 -9.15
N LYS A 84 -18.13 8.10 -8.98
CA LYS A 84 -19.59 8.02 -8.75
C LYS A 84 -19.99 8.71 -7.44
N THR A 85 -19.27 8.42 -6.36
CA THR A 85 -19.48 9.07 -5.06
C THR A 85 -19.31 10.58 -5.17
N LYS A 86 -18.22 11.05 -5.81
CA LYS A 86 -17.99 12.48 -6.03
C LYS A 86 -19.16 13.13 -6.78
N LYS A 87 -19.63 12.53 -7.87
CA LYS A 87 -20.77 13.04 -8.64
C LYS A 87 -22.05 13.11 -7.80
N PHE A 88 -22.34 12.08 -7.01
CA PHE A 88 -23.49 12.09 -6.11
C PHE A 88 -23.45 13.28 -5.13
N PHE A 89 -22.30 13.51 -4.49
CA PHE A 89 -22.14 14.64 -3.57
C PHE A 89 -22.22 16.00 -4.29
N GLU A 90 -21.68 16.12 -5.49
CA GLU A 90 -21.80 17.33 -6.30
C GLU A 90 -23.26 17.64 -6.67
N ASP A 91 -24.02 16.63 -7.07
CA ASP A 91 -25.42 16.80 -7.44
C ASP A 91 -26.29 17.13 -6.20
N MET A 92 -26.08 16.43 -5.09
CA MET A 92 -26.71 16.76 -3.80
C MET A 92 -26.45 18.21 -3.36
N MET A 93 -25.20 18.69 -3.47
CA MET A 93 -24.85 20.07 -3.12
C MET A 93 -25.41 21.11 -4.09
N LYS A 94 -25.63 20.75 -5.35
CA LYS A 94 -26.34 21.63 -6.30
C LYS A 94 -27.80 21.75 -5.95
N ASP A 95 -28.46 20.64 -5.61
CA ASP A 95 -29.88 20.62 -5.24
C ASP A 95 -30.11 21.42 -3.96
N LEU A 96 -29.27 21.24 -2.93
CA LEU A 96 -29.31 22.03 -1.68
C LEU A 96 -29.14 23.55 -1.91
N LYS A 97 -28.37 23.97 -2.91
CA LYS A 97 -28.20 25.39 -3.25
C LYS A 97 -29.34 25.94 -4.11
N LYS A 98 -30.17 25.06 -4.69
CA LYS A 98 -31.25 25.41 -5.61
C LYS A 98 -32.56 25.72 -4.90
N ASP A 99 -32.70 25.32 -3.65
CA ASP A 99 -33.73 25.82 -2.74
C ASP A 99 -33.21 27.11 -2.09
N PRO A 100 -33.51 28.31 -2.62
CA PRO A 100 -33.46 29.47 -1.75
C PRO A 100 -34.42 29.19 -0.59
N ALA A 101 -33.94 29.35 0.65
CA ALA A 101 -34.86 29.52 1.76
C ALA A 101 -35.91 30.56 1.31
N PRO A 102 -37.22 30.30 1.46
CA PRO A 102 -38.17 31.38 1.33
C PRO A 102 -37.68 32.47 2.27
N GLU A 103 -37.32 33.63 1.72
CA GLU A 103 -37.08 34.80 2.55
C GLU A 103 -38.42 35.04 3.26
N ASP A 104 -38.50 34.60 4.51
CA ASP A 104 -39.54 35.00 5.44
C ASP A 104 -39.37 36.52 5.59
N ASP A 105 -39.96 37.27 4.66
CA ASP A 105 -40.13 38.71 4.73
C ASP A 105 -40.96 38.99 6.01
N PRO A 106 -40.34 39.50 7.10
CA PRO A 106 -41.03 39.71 8.36
C PRO A 106 -42.08 40.83 8.25
N THR A 107 -42.11 41.56 7.14
CA THR A 107 -42.90 42.78 6.95
C THR A 107 -44.28 42.54 6.35
N LYS A 108 -44.62 41.32 5.94
CA LYS A 108 -45.98 40.94 5.46
C LYS A 108 -46.88 40.32 6.54
N LYS A 109 -46.71 40.71 7.81
CA LYS A 109 -47.74 40.54 8.85
C LYS A 109 -47.76 41.77 9.75
N SER A 110 -48.22 42.89 9.22
CA SER A 110 -48.87 43.90 10.03
C SER A 110 -50.02 44.50 9.26
N ILE A 111 -51.11 44.57 10.01
CA ILE A 111 -52.49 44.95 9.71
C ILE A 111 -52.59 46.31 9.02
#